data_AF-A0AAD7QDY2-F1
#
_entry.id   AF-A0AAD7QDY2-F1
#
_cell.length_a   1.000
_cell.length_b   1.000
_cell.length_c   1.000
_cell.angle_alpha   90.00
_cell.angle_beta   90.00
_cell.angle_gamma   90.00
#
_symmetry.space_group_name_H-M   'P 1'
#
loop_
_entity.id
_entity.type
_entity.pdbx_description
1 polymer ?
#
loop_
_entity_poly.entity_id
_entity_poly.type
_entity_poly.pdbx_seq_one_letter_code
_entity_poly.pdbx_strand_id
1 'polypeptide(L)'
;MADNEDMQEIDNFWEDAWEEITLDFLDSKIDQDFAVQNCRKSERKKHKNRRMNKATEIPNLILQFQEENCRESALRKLSTFLLEKREEDPDNYYWTAHILYNSCGTMTILLQELLTFSRMMVDGNLTRRASKRLINVLTLFQCIAADKVTRHSFVKSSVPSFLVPLILFKAPMEEFENVRAVALSVIGILCQARESDIIQWAVENNMVEVCRISIEIGNELCKVIGMHIIEAIMQDDSGLSHICNSMCNHLLEELTATWYSLVTFLTVDQDYSPRLLFHIIRCYILLCDNVGGYNVVKGSLPEPIINGSFHDIRERFPLIESLIQQLLLTVGKIDRSIPASPH
;
A
#
# COMPACT_ATOMS: atom_id res chain seq x y z
N MET A 1 6.72 -18.41 31.70
CA MET A 1 7.96 -17.67 31.37
C MET A 1 8.40 -17.98 29.94
N ALA A 2 8.43 -19.25 29.50
CA ALA A 2 8.68 -19.61 28.09
C ALA A 2 7.66 -19.02 27.08
N ASP A 3 6.35 -19.00 27.40
CA ASP A 3 5.32 -18.45 26.49
C ASP A 3 5.46 -16.93 26.20
N ASN A 4 6.18 -16.19 27.06
CA ASN A 4 6.32 -14.74 26.92
C ASN A 4 7.54 -14.37 26.05
N GLU A 5 8.60 -15.19 26.08
CA GLU A 5 9.78 -15.04 25.23
C GLU A 5 9.47 -15.50 23.80
N ASP A 6 8.77 -16.62 23.62
CA ASP A 6 8.26 -17.03 22.30
C ASP A 6 7.30 -15.99 21.73
N MET A 7 6.45 -15.36 22.55
CA MET A 7 5.56 -14.27 22.09
C MET A 7 6.31 -13.00 21.69
N GLN A 8 7.43 -12.68 22.34
CA GLN A 8 8.28 -11.52 22.02
C GLN A 8 9.16 -11.77 20.78
N GLU A 9 9.69 -12.98 20.60
CA GLU A 9 10.43 -13.35 19.38
C GLU A 9 9.51 -13.40 18.16
N ILE A 10 8.29 -13.92 18.33
CA ILE A 10 7.22 -13.82 17.33
C ILE A 10 6.99 -12.33 17.03
N ASP A 11 6.68 -11.50 18.02
CA ASP A 11 6.41 -10.06 17.84
C ASP A 11 7.52 -9.31 17.09
N ASN A 12 8.79 -9.62 17.38
CA ASN A 12 9.95 -9.01 16.71
C ASN A 12 10.19 -9.56 15.30
N PHE A 13 9.98 -10.86 15.07
CA PHE A 13 10.06 -11.46 13.73
C PHE A 13 8.99 -10.88 12.78
N TRP A 14 7.81 -10.55 13.30
CA TRP A 14 6.76 -9.93 12.51
C TRP A 14 7.01 -8.46 12.21
N GLU A 15 7.76 -7.73 13.04
CA GLU A 15 8.15 -6.33 12.78
C GLU A 15 9.12 -6.18 11.59
N ASP A 16 9.91 -7.21 11.27
CA ASP A 16 10.80 -7.22 10.09
C ASP A 16 10.13 -7.80 8.82
N ALA A 17 9.14 -8.69 8.96
CA ALA A 17 8.54 -9.41 7.83
C ALA A 17 7.30 -8.71 7.23
N TRP A 18 6.59 -7.88 8.00
CA TRP A 18 5.31 -7.31 7.58
C TRP A 18 5.44 -6.25 6.46
N GLU A 19 6.57 -5.55 6.35
CA GLU A 19 6.78 -4.53 5.33
C GLU A 19 6.82 -5.15 3.93
N GLU A 20 7.64 -6.19 3.74
CA GLU A 20 7.69 -6.92 2.47
C GLU A 20 6.37 -7.65 2.19
N ILE A 21 5.70 -8.20 3.22
CA ILE A 21 4.35 -8.75 3.04
C ILE A 21 3.37 -7.67 2.52
N THR A 22 3.44 -6.46 3.08
CA THR A 22 2.58 -5.31 2.68
C THR A 22 2.86 -4.87 1.25
N LEU A 23 4.11 -4.99 0.77
CA LEU A 23 4.49 -4.70 -0.61
C LEU A 23 4.10 -5.83 -1.57
N ASP A 24 4.30 -7.09 -1.16
CA ASP A 24 3.84 -8.28 -1.87
C ASP A 24 2.31 -8.28 -2.05
N PHE A 25 1.59 -7.57 -1.18
CA PHE A 25 0.15 -7.34 -1.35
C PHE A 25 -0.19 -6.59 -2.64
N LEU A 26 0.70 -5.73 -3.16
CA LEU A 26 0.41 -4.81 -4.28
C LEU A 26 0.81 -5.33 -5.67
N ASP A 27 1.46 -6.50 -5.77
CA ASP A 27 1.77 -7.24 -7.03
C ASP A 27 2.24 -6.37 -8.21
N SER A 28 3.35 -5.63 -8.04
CA SER A 28 4.04 -5.03 -9.18
C SER A 28 5.27 -5.85 -9.59
N LYS A 29 5.56 -5.93 -10.90
CA LYS A 29 6.72 -6.66 -11.43
C LYS A 29 8.04 -6.17 -10.82
N ILE A 30 8.12 -4.90 -10.42
CA ILE A 30 9.30 -4.37 -9.77
C ILE A 30 9.40 -4.82 -8.29
N ASP A 31 8.28 -4.96 -7.59
CA ASP A 31 8.27 -5.48 -6.21
C ASP A 31 8.78 -6.92 -6.16
N GLN A 32 8.45 -7.73 -7.18
CA GLN A 32 9.00 -9.08 -7.34
C GLN A 32 10.52 -9.05 -7.59
N ASP A 33 11.02 -8.13 -8.42
CA ASP A 33 12.47 -7.97 -8.67
C ASP A 33 13.24 -7.45 -7.42
N PHE A 34 12.62 -6.58 -6.61
CA PHE A 34 13.17 -6.11 -5.32
C PHE A 34 13.13 -7.19 -4.23
N ALA A 35 12.06 -7.97 -4.13
CA ALA A 35 11.93 -9.08 -3.20
C ALA A 35 13.00 -10.16 -3.45
N VAL A 36 13.37 -10.41 -4.72
CA VAL A 36 14.45 -11.34 -5.09
C VAL A 36 15.85 -10.83 -4.66
N GLN A 37 16.08 -9.51 -4.62
CA GLN A 37 17.34 -8.96 -4.10
C GLN A 37 17.43 -9.00 -2.57
N ASN A 38 16.34 -8.77 -1.84
CA ASN A 38 16.29 -8.85 -0.37
C ASN A 38 16.25 -10.29 0.16
N CYS A 39 15.69 -11.25 -0.59
CA CYS A 39 15.72 -12.68 -0.26
C CYS A 39 17.14 -13.28 -0.15
N ARG A 40 18.19 -12.59 -0.64
CA ARG A 40 19.59 -13.01 -0.42
C ARG A 40 20.10 -12.68 0.99
N LYS A 41 19.38 -11.89 1.79
CA LYS A 41 19.77 -11.52 3.17
C LYS A 41 19.01 -12.28 4.26
N SER A 42 17.85 -12.88 3.98
CA SER A 42 17.06 -13.62 4.98
C SER A 42 16.81 -15.09 4.63
N GLU A 43 17.87 -15.89 4.46
CA GLU A 43 17.72 -17.34 4.61
C GLU A 43 17.54 -17.69 6.10
N ARG A 44 16.35 -17.49 6.71
CA ARG A 44 16.10 -18.02 8.06
C ARG A 44 14.71 -18.62 8.29
N LYS A 45 14.75 -19.95 8.37
CA LYS A 45 14.03 -20.87 9.25
C LYS A 45 12.49 -20.76 9.27
N LYS A 46 11.87 -21.56 8.40
CA LYS A 46 10.49 -22.05 8.56
C LYS A 46 10.32 -22.69 9.94
N HIS A 47 9.78 -21.93 10.90
CA HIS A 47 9.28 -22.51 12.14
C HIS A 47 8.03 -23.31 11.83
N LYS A 48 8.09 -24.60 12.18
CA LYS A 48 7.03 -25.58 11.94
C LYS A 48 5.96 -25.41 13.02
N ASN A 49 5.19 -24.33 12.98
CA ASN A 49 4.02 -24.20 13.86
C ASN A 49 2.90 -25.15 13.39
N ARG A 50 2.20 -25.72 14.37
CA ARG A 50 1.15 -26.74 14.19
C ARG A 50 0.21 -26.34 13.05
N ARG A 51 0.13 -27.18 12.01
CA ARG A 51 -0.92 -27.12 10.98
C ARG A 51 -2.28 -26.96 11.65
N MET A 52 -2.88 -25.78 11.57
CA MET A 52 -4.29 -25.57 11.90
C MET A 52 -5.14 -26.53 11.04
N ASN A 53 -6.03 -27.28 11.68
CA ASN A 53 -6.93 -28.20 10.98
C ASN A 53 -8.13 -27.41 10.42
N LYS A 54 -8.12 -27.28 9.09
CA LYS A 54 -8.65 -26.14 8.32
C LYS A 54 -10.17 -25.93 8.34
N ALA A 55 -10.99 -26.97 8.53
CA ALA A 55 -12.44 -26.86 8.31
C ALA A 55 -13.24 -26.33 9.54
N THR A 56 -12.79 -26.62 10.76
CA THR A 56 -13.55 -26.29 11.99
C THR A 56 -12.94 -25.15 12.80
N GLU A 57 -11.66 -24.82 12.59
CA GLU A 57 -10.98 -23.83 13.44
C GLU A 57 -11.32 -22.38 13.09
N ILE A 58 -11.44 -22.03 11.80
CA ILE A 58 -11.80 -20.66 11.40
C ILE A 58 -13.21 -20.27 11.88
N PRO A 59 -14.26 -21.07 11.68
CA PRO A 59 -15.58 -20.77 12.24
C PRO A 59 -15.55 -20.63 13.77
N ASN A 60 -14.81 -21.49 14.48
CA ASN A 60 -14.67 -21.39 15.94
C ASN A 60 -13.94 -20.11 16.38
N LEU A 61 -12.92 -19.68 15.64
CA LEU A 61 -12.24 -18.40 15.90
C LEU A 61 -13.15 -17.21 15.64
N ILE A 62 -14.03 -17.29 14.62
CA ILE A 62 -15.03 -16.24 14.37
C ILE A 62 -16.07 -16.18 15.50
N LEU A 63 -16.49 -17.33 16.03
CA LEU A 63 -17.35 -17.36 17.23
C LEU A 63 -16.64 -16.75 18.44
N GLN A 64 -15.37 -17.10 18.68
CA GLN A 64 -14.57 -16.48 19.75
C GLN A 64 -14.35 -14.98 19.54
N PHE A 65 -14.27 -14.52 18.29
CA PHE A 65 -14.16 -13.11 17.95
C PHE A 65 -15.42 -12.31 18.35
N GLN A 66 -16.59 -12.94 18.31
CA GLN A 66 -17.84 -12.30 18.75
C GLN A 66 -17.86 -12.04 20.26
N GLU A 67 -17.20 -12.90 21.05
CA GLU A 67 -17.08 -12.77 22.49
C GLU A 67 -16.03 -11.73 22.91
N GLU A 68 -16.43 -10.69 23.64
CA GLU A 68 -15.55 -9.56 24.03
C GLU A 68 -14.27 -10.01 24.75
N ASN A 69 -14.39 -10.97 25.67
CA ASN A 69 -13.26 -11.49 26.45
C ASN A 69 -12.25 -12.31 25.61
N CYS A 70 -12.68 -12.85 24.48
CA CYS A 70 -11.84 -13.67 23.59
C CYS A 70 -11.39 -12.93 22.34
N ARG A 71 -12.03 -11.79 22.03
CA ARG A 71 -11.90 -11.06 20.76
C ARG A 71 -10.46 -10.76 20.36
N GLU A 72 -9.65 -10.24 21.28
CA GLU A 72 -8.27 -9.87 20.97
C GLU A 72 -7.41 -11.09 20.62
N SER A 73 -7.62 -12.21 21.34
CA SER A 73 -6.92 -13.47 21.04
C SER A 73 -7.36 -14.05 19.70
N ALA A 74 -8.66 -14.01 19.41
CA ALA A 74 -9.21 -14.48 18.15
C ALA A 74 -8.70 -13.64 16.96
N LEU A 75 -8.69 -12.31 17.09
CA LEU A 75 -8.15 -11.38 16.08
C LEU A 75 -6.69 -11.73 15.75
N ARG A 76 -5.84 -11.89 16.78
CA ARG A 76 -4.43 -12.24 16.59
C ARG A 76 -4.24 -13.58 15.87
N LYS A 77 -5.04 -14.60 16.22
CA LYS A 77 -4.95 -15.92 15.58
C LYS A 77 -5.42 -15.88 14.13
N LEU A 78 -6.52 -15.17 13.86
CA LEU A 78 -7.04 -14.99 12.51
C LEU A 78 -6.06 -14.21 11.64
N SER A 79 -5.51 -13.09 12.12
CA SER A 79 -4.53 -12.31 11.36
C SER A 79 -3.26 -13.11 11.05
N THR A 80 -2.72 -13.84 12.04
CA THR A 80 -1.55 -14.71 11.85
C THR A 80 -1.81 -15.76 10.79
N PHE A 81 -2.97 -16.44 10.86
CA PHE A 81 -3.37 -17.42 9.86
C PHE A 81 -3.46 -16.81 8.45
N LEU A 82 -4.05 -15.62 8.32
CA LEU A 82 -4.22 -14.95 7.03
C LEU A 82 -2.88 -14.57 6.40
N LEU A 83 -1.93 -14.05 7.18
CA LEU A 83 -0.60 -13.70 6.71
C LEU A 83 0.16 -14.93 6.19
N GLU A 84 0.07 -16.06 6.90
CA GLU A 84 0.74 -17.30 6.49
C GLU A 84 0.11 -17.94 5.24
N LYS A 85 -1.22 -17.84 5.09
CA LYS A 85 -1.95 -18.62 4.08
C LYS A 85 -2.13 -17.91 2.76
N ARG A 86 -1.90 -16.60 2.68
CA ARG A 86 -2.03 -15.84 1.42
C ARG A 86 -1.26 -16.50 0.27
N GLU A 87 0.02 -16.76 0.46
CA GLU A 87 0.90 -17.36 -0.57
C GLU A 87 0.89 -18.89 -0.53
N GLU A 88 0.85 -19.48 0.67
CA GLU A 88 0.94 -20.93 0.82
C GLU A 88 -0.35 -21.67 0.41
N ASP A 89 -1.50 -21.01 0.55
CA ASP A 89 -2.83 -21.61 0.38
C ASP A 89 -3.90 -20.56 0.01
N PRO A 90 -3.83 -19.97 -1.21
CA PRO A 90 -4.73 -18.90 -1.62
C PRO A 90 -6.22 -19.27 -1.52
N ASP A 91 -6.57 -20.54 -1.79
CA ASP A 91 -7.95 -21.03 -1.71
C ASP A 91 -8.52 -20.87 -0.30
N ASN A 92 -7.75 -21.23 0.73
CA ASN A 92 -8.18 -21.05 2.13
C ASN A 92 -8.16 -19.58 2.56
N TYR A 93 -7.26 -18.77 2.00
CA TYR A 93 -7.25 -17.33 2.23
C TYR A 93 -8.56 -16.69 1.75
N TYR A 94 -8.95 -16.92 0.50
CA TYR A 94 -10.19 -16.38 -0.08
C TYR A 94 -11.45 -16.99 0.55
N TRP A 95 -11.44 -18.28 0.89
CA TRP A 95 -12.53 -18.89 1.66
C TRP A 95 -12.72 -18.22 3.02
N THR A 96 -11.63 -17.88 3.70
CA THR A 96 -11.68 -17.18 5.00
C THR A 96 -12.24 -15.77 4.83
N ALA A 97 -11.86 -15.04 3.77
CA ALA A 97 -12.46 -13.74 3.43
C ALA A 97 -13.99 -13.83 3.33
N HIS A 98 -14.47 -14.82 2.57
CA HIS A 98 -15.89 -15.06 2.36
C HIS A 98 -16.63 -15.34 3.68
N ILE A 99 -16.07 -16.19 4.55
CA ILE A 99 -16.72 -16.49 5.84
C ILE A 99 -16.66 -15.29 6.79
N LEU A 100 -15.54 -14.57 6.86
CA LEU A 100 -15.42 -13.36 7.68
C LEU A 100 -16.49 -12.34 7.32
N TYR A 101 -16.65 -12.06 6.02
CA TYR A 101 -17.60 -11.05 5.55
C TYR A 101 -19.06 -11.45 5.78
N ASN A 102 -19.40 -12.73 5.52
CA ASN A 102 -20.79 -13.20 5.57
C ASN A 102 -21.24 -13.71 6.95
N SER A 103 -20.32 -13.87 7.91
CA SER A 103 -20.68 -14.26 9.28
C SER A 103 -21.40 -13.14 10.01
N CYS A 104 -22.51 -13.48 10.67
CA CYS A 104 -23.35 -12.51 11.36
C CYS A 104 -22.56 -11.69 12.38
N GLY A 105 -22.66 -10.36 12.29
CA GLY A 105 -22.04 -9.42 13.23
C GLY A 105 -20.53 -9.22 13.06
N THR A 106 -19.83 -10.03 12.25
CA THR A 106 -18.37 -9.93 12.12
C THR A 106 -17.93 -8.56 11.60
N MET A 107 -18.51 -8.08 10.50
CA MET A 107 -18.20 -6.76 9.94
C MET A 107 -18.52 -5.61 10.90
N THR A 108 -19.63 -5.73 11.66
CA THR A 108 -20.01 -4.73 12.67
C THR A 108 -18.97 -4.65 13.80
N ILE A 109 -18.47 -5.79 14.27
CA ILE A 109 -17.46 -5.83 15.32
C ILE A 109 -16.11 -5.31 14.79
N LEU A 110 -15.72 -5.67 13.57
CA LEU A 110 -14.50 -5.11 12.96
C LEU A 110 -14.57 -3.58 12.84
N LEU A 111 -15.71 -3.04 12.41
CA LEU A 111 -15.94 -1.59 12.38
C LEU A 111 -15.93 -0.99 13.79
N GLN A 112 -16.48 -1.67 14.80
CA GLN A 112 -16.42 -1.21 16.18
C GLN A 112 -14.99 -1.13 16.72
N GLU A 113 -14.13 -2.11 16.39
CA GLU A 113 -12.72 -2.08 16.77
C GLU A 113 -11.98 -0.90 16.12
N LEU A 114 -12.25 -0.64 14.84
CA LEU A 114 -11.74 0.53 14.10
C LEU A 114 -12.17 1.86 14.74
N LEU A 115 -13.46 1.99 15.08
CA LEU A 115 -14.02 3.19 15.69
C LEU A 115 -13.52 3.40 17.12
N THR A 116 -13.30 2.32 17.87
CA THR A 116 -12.68 2.38 19.21
C THR A 116 -11.29 2.98 19.13
N PHE A 117 -10.47 2.51 18.19
CA PHE A 117 -9.14 3.09 17.97
C PHE A 117 -9.22 4.55 17.52
N SER A 118 -10.18 4.89 16.65
CA SER A 118 -10.39 6.28 16.20
C SER A 118 -10.69 7.24 17.34
N ARG A 119 -11.44 6.80 18.36
CA ARG A 119 -11.64 7.60 19.60
C ARG A 119 -10.33 7.81 20.35
N MET A 120 -9.50 6.76 20.48
CA MET A 120 -8.20 6.87 21.14
C MET A 120 -7.26 7.86 20.44
N MET A 121 -7.32 7.97 19.10
CA MET A 121 -6.59 8.99 18.34
C MET A 121 -7.01 10.40 18.77
N VAL A 122 -8.33 10.65 18.85
CA VAL A 122 -8.89 11.96 19.23
C VAL A 122 -8.54 12.30 20.68
N ASP A 123 -8.61 11.32 21.58
CA ASP A 123 -8.33 11.51 23.00
C ASP A 123 -6.82 11.63 23.31
N GLY A 124 -5.94 11.37 22.33
CA GLY A 124 -4.49 11.35 22.52
C GLY A 124 -3.98 10.17 23.35
N ASN A 125 -4.78 9.12 23.51
CA ASN A 125 -4.52 7.96 24.39
C ASN A 125 -4.08 6.72 23.59
N LEU A 126 -3.22 6.91 22.59
CA LEU A 126 -2.72 5.82 21.76
C LEU A 126 -1.69 4.97 22.52
N THR A 127 -1.78 3.66 22.35
CA THR A 127 -0.84 2.70 22.95
C THR A 127 -0.35 1.71 21.91
N ARG A 128 0.87 1.18 22.08
CA ARG A 128 1.43 0.16 21.19
C ARG A 128 0.50 -1.07 21.08
N ARG A 129 -0.12 -1.50 22.19
CA ARG A 129 -1.10 -2.60 22.19
C ARG A 129 -2.32 -2.29 21.31
N ALA A 130 -2.86 -1.07 21.40
CA ALA A 130 -3.98 -0.64 20.58
C ALA A 130 -3.61 -0.63 19.08
N SER A 131 -2.40 -0.16 18.72
CA SER A 131 -1.91 -0.19 17.34
C SER A 131 -1.80 -1.61 16.81
N LYS A 132 -1.18 -2.55 17.56
CA LYS A 132 -1.08 -3.96 17.15
C LYS A 132 -2.45 -4.61 17.00
N ARG A 133 -3.39 -4.31 17.91
CA ARG A 133 -4.76 -4.80 17.82
C ARG A 133 -5.48 -4.28 16.58
N LEU A 134 -5.32 -3.00 16.24
CA LEU A 134 -5.86 -2.43 15.01
C LEU A 134 -5.23 -3.05 13.75
N ILE A 135 -3.91 -3.26 13.72
CA ILE A 135 -3.25 -3.92 12.58
C ILE A 135 -3.85 -5.30 12.31
N ASN A 136 -4.18 -6.08 13.35
CA ASN A 136 -4.88 -7.36 13.16
C ASN A 136 -6.25 -7.17 12.50
N VAL A 137 -7.02 -6.15 12.89
CA VAL A 137 -8.31 -5.82 12.24
C VAL A 137 -8.10 -5.43 10.78
N LEU A 138 -7.11 -4.59 10.48
CA LEU A 138 -6.79 -4.18 9.12
C LEU A 138 -6.34 -5.37 8.25
N THR A 139 -5.63 -6.34 8.82
CA THR A 139 -5.26 -7.59 8.13
C THR A 139 -6.48 -8.39 7.67
N LEU A 140 -7.52 -8.43 8.50
CA LEU A 140 -8.79 -9.05 8.14
C LEU A 140 -9.49 -8.25 7.02
N PHE A 141 -9.42 -6.92 7.04
CA PHE A 141 -9.93 -6.09 5.93
C PHE A 141 -9.14 -6.29 4.63
N GLN A 142 -7.81 -6.43 4.68
CA GLN A 142 -6.99 -6.76 3.50
C GLN A 142 -7.47 -8.06 2.84
N CYS A 143 -7.75 -9.09 3.66
CA CYS A 143 -8.29 -10.36 3.18
C CYS A 143 -9.66 -10.22 2.51
N ILE A 144 -10.58 -9.47 3.14
CA ILE A 144 -11.91 -9.19 2.59
C ILE A 144 -11.83 -8.35 1.30
N ALA A 145 -10.88 -7.41 1.22
CA ALA A 145 -10.64 -6.60 0.02
C ALA A 145 -10.06 -7.44 -1.13
N ALA A 146 -9.19 -8.40 -0.81
CA ALA A 146 -8.51 -9.23 -1.79
C ALA A 146 -9.44 -10.26 -2.47
N ASP A 147 -10.47 -10.74 -1.79
CA ASP A 147 -11.41 -11.70 -2.36
C ASP A 147 -12.40 -11.06 -3.35
N LYS A 148 -12.49 -11.63 -4.55
CA LYS A 148 -13.34 -11.10 -5.64
C LYS A 148 -14.83 -11.13 -5.30
N VAL A 149 -15.28 -12.05 -4.44
CA VAL A 149 -16.70 -12.17 -4.06
C VAL A 149 -17.08 -11.10 -3.04
N THR A 150 -16.22 -10.81 -2.06
CA THR A 150 -16.52 -9.85 -1.00
C THR A 150 -16.13 -8.41 -1.33
N ARG A 151 -15.13 -8.18 -2.19
CA ARG A 151 -14.55 -6.87 -2.52
C ARG A 151 -15.59 -5.78 -2.82
N HIS A 152 -16.50 -6.03 -3.75
CA HIS A 152 -17.52 -5.05 -4.14
C HIS A 152 -18.49 -4.75 -3.00
N SER A 153 -18.90 -5.78 -2.26
CA SER A 153 -19.78 -5.61 -1.11
C SER A 153 -19.08 -4.83 0.00
N PHE A 154 -17.78 -5.05 0.19
CA PHE A 154 -16.97 -4.29 1.14
C PHE A 154 -16.89 -2.80 0.76
N VAL A 155 -16.64 -2.48 -0.51
CA VAL A 155 -16.70 -1.08 -1.00
C VAL A 155 -18.09 -0.47 -0.83
N LYS A 156 -19.15 -1.18 -1.25
CA LYS A 156 -20.54 -0.72 -1.12
C LYS A 156 -21.00 -0.50 0.33
N SER A 157 -20.34 -1.13 1.29
CA SER A 157 -20.63 -0.94 2.72
C SER A 157 -20.09 0.37 3.30
N SER A 158 -19.28 1.12 2.54
CA SER A 158 -18.57 2.32 2.97
C SER A 158 -17.59 2.12 4.12
N VAL A 159 -17.34 0.89 4.56
CA VAL A 159 -16.35 0.58 5.61
C VAL A 159 -14.93 1.06 5.23
N PRO A 160 -14.44 0.91 3.97
CA PRO A 160 -13.11 1.41 3.61
C PRO A 160 -12.93 2.91 3.84
N SER A 161 -13.99 3.73 3.70
CA SER A 161 -13.92 5.18 3.93
C SER A 161 -13.61 5.55 5.39
N PHE A 162 -13.87 4.66 6.35
CA PHE A 162 -13.48 4.85 7.75
C PHE A 162 -11.98 4.70 7.99
N LEU A 163 -11.20 4.26 6.99
CA LEU A 163 -9.74 4.20 7.09
C LEU A 163 -9.07 5.56 6.82
N VAL A 164 -9.75 6.49 6.15
CA VAL A 164 -9.19 7.81 5.80
C VAL A 164 -8.70 8.59 7.02
N PRO A 165 -9.44 8.69 8.14
CA PRO A 165 -8.93 9.36 9.33
C PRO A 165 -7.67 8.71 9.90
N LEU A 166 -7.50 7.39 9.78
CA LEU A 166 -6.27 6.71 10.20
C LEU A 166 -5.09 7.13 9.30
N ILE A 167 -5.31 7.16 7.99
CA ILE A 167 -4.28 7.44 7.00
C ILE A 167 -3.76 8.88 7.16
N LEU A 168 -4.68 9.83 7.35
CA LEU A 168 -4.37 11.26 7.47
C LEU A 168 -3.90 11.68 8.87
N PHE A 169 -3.94 10.78 9.85
CA PHE A 169 -3.57 11.12 11.22
C PHE A 169 -2.07 11.38 11.33
N LYS A 170 -1.70 12.61 11.73
CA LYS A 170 -0.32 12.98 12.07
C LYS A 170 0.01 12.48 13.47
N ALA A 171 0.56 11.29 13.55
CA ALA A 171 0.81 10.64 14.82
C ALA A 171 2.03 11.24 15.55
N PRO A 172 1.99 11.28 16.90
CA PRO A 172 3.13 11.68 17.70
C PRO A 172 4.17 10.55 17.87
N MET A 173 3.83 9.32 17.50
CA MET A 173 4.64 8.11 17.74
C MET A 173 4.95 7.42 16.40
N GLU A 174 6.21 7.00 16.22
CA GLU A 174 6.69 6.31 15.02
C GLU A 174 5.98 4.97 14.80
N GLU A 175 5.60 4.27 15.88
CA GLU A 175 4.89 2.98 15.78
C GLU A 175 3.50 3.09 15.13
N PHE A 176 3.00 4.31 14.91
CA PHE A 176 1.76 4.53 14.18
C PHE A 176 1.96 4.48 12.66
N GLU A 177 3.17 4.68 12.15
CA GLU A 177 3.45 4.61 10.71
C GLU A 177 3.03 3.23 10.14
N ASN A 178 3.17 2.17 10.94
CA ASN A 178 2.73 0.83 10.56
C ASN A 178 1.20 0.75 10.42
N VAL A 179 0.44 1.42 11.30
CA VAL A 179 -1.02 1.50 11.18
C VAL A 179 -1.41 2.21 9.89
N ARG A 180 -0.73 3.33 9.56
CA ARG A 180 -0.96 4.07 8.32
C ARG A 180 -0.69 3.20 7.09
N ALA A 181 0.45 2.51 7.06
CA ALA A 181 0.83 1.64 5.94
C ALA A 181 -0.17 0.48 5.75
N VAL A 182 -0.57 -0.19 6.83
CA VAL A 182 -1.54 -1.29 6.74
C VAL A 182 -2.93 -0.77 6.36
N ALA A 183 -3.35 0.41 6.82
CA ALA A 183 -4.60 1.02 6.40
C ALA A 183 -4.60 1.40 4.91
N LEU A 184 -3.49 2.01 4.44
CA LEU A 184 -3.29 2.32 3.02
C LEU A 184 -3.32 1.05 2.15
N SER A 185 -2.67 -0.03 2.57
CA SER A 185 -2.64 -1.26 1.76
C SER A 185 -4.01 -1.92 1.62
N VAL A 186 -4.96 -1.74 2.54
CA VAL A 186 -6.36 -2.14 2.30
C VAL A 186 -6.91 -1.42 1.05
N ILE A 187 -6.65 -0.11 0.92
CA ILE A 187 -7.04 0.69 -0.26
C ILE A 187 -6.25 0.25 -1.50
N GLY A 188 -4.96 -0.04 -1.34
CA GLY A 188 -4.09 -0.58 -2.38
C GLY A 188 -4.63 -1.86 -2.99
N ILE A 189 -4.97 -2.85 -2.15
CA ILE A 189 -5.54 -4.14 -2.58
C ILE A 189 -6.87 -3.96 -3.30
N LEU A 190 -7.73 -3.02 -2.85
CA LEU A 190 -8.97 -2.70 -3.55
C LEU A 190 -8.69 -2.20 -4.98
N CYS A 191 -7.77 -1.25 -5.13
CA CYS A 191 -7.46 -0.64 -6.43
C CYS A 191 -6.62 -1.54 -7.36
N GLN A 192 -5.88 -2.49 -6.79
CA GLN A 192 -4.98 -3.39 -7.50
C GLN A 192 -5.69 -4.23 -8.57
N ALA A 193 -6.95 -4.61 -8.33
CA ALA A 193 -7.74 -5.37 -9.30
C ALA A 193 -8.17 -4.55 -10.53
N ARG A 194 -8.03 -3.21 -10.47
CA ARG A 194 -8.33 -2.27 -11.55
C ARG A 194 -9.74 -2.44 -12.13
N GLU A 195 -10.69 -2.74 -11.26
CA GLU A 195 -12.09 -2.82 -11.63
C GLU A 195 -12.67 -1.41 -11.64
N SER A 196 -13.22 -0.95 -12.77
CA SER A 196 -13.63 0.44 -12.95
C SER A 196 -14.62 0.93 -11.89
N ASP A 197 -15.53 0.08 -11.39
CA ASP A 197 -16.44 0.44 -10.29
C ASP A 197 -15.69 0.76 -8.98
N ILE A 198 -14.59 0.06 -8.71
CA ILE A 198 -13.74 0.28 -7.53
C ILE A 198 -12.88 1.53 -7.71
N ILE A 199 -12.34 1.75 -8.91
CA ILE A 199 -11.59 2.97 -9.22
C ILE A 199 -12.49 4.21 -9.15
N GLN A 200 -13.71 4.12 -9.69
CA GLN A 200 -14.72 5.16 -9.58
C GLN A 200 -15.02 5.49 -8.10
N TRP A 201 -15.20 4.47 -7.26
CA TRP A 201 -15.35 4.68 -5.82
C TRP A 201 -14.13 5.38 -5.19
N ALA A 202 -12.91 4.99 -5.57
CA ALA A 202 -11.68 5.60 -5.05
C ALA A 202 -11.58 7.09 -5.42
N VAL A 203 -11.97 7.44 -6.65
CA VAL A 203 -12.09 8.81 -7.12
C VAL A 203 -13.14 9.58 -6.30
N GLU A 204 -14.35 9.04 -6.15
CA GLU A 204 -15.45 9.67 -5.42
C GLU A 204 -15.14 9.92 -3.93
N ASN A 205 -14.26 9.10 -3.34
CA ASN A 205 -13.82 9.24 -1.95
C ASN A 205 -12.51 10.03 -1.81
N ASN A 206 -12.04 10.71 -2.86
CA ASN A 206 -10.81 11.51 -2.87
C ASN A 206 -9.55 10.72 -2.48
N MET A 207 -9.46 9.44 -2.84
CA MET A 207 -8.29 8.61 -2.50
C MET A 207 -6.98 9.18 -3.06
N VAL A 208 -7.03 9.88 -4.21
CA VAL A 208 -5.85 10.55 -4.79
C VAL A 208 -5.23 11.55 -3.81
N GLU A 209 -6.06 12.41 -3.19
CA GLU A 209 -5.60 13.41 -2.23
C GLU A 209 -5.15 12.76 -0.91
N VAL A 210 -5.87 11.72 -0.46
CA VAL A 210 -5.47 10.94 0.72
C VAL A 210 -4.09 10.32 0.53
N CYS A 211 -3.84 9.74 -0.64
CA CYS A 211 -2.53 9.19 -1.00
C CYS A 211 -1.47 10.28 -1.11
N ARG A 212 -1.76 11.43 -1.73
CA ARG A 212 -0.82 12.57 -1.80
C ARG A 212 -0.35 13.01 -0.42
N ILE A 213 -1.28 13.26 0.50
CA ILE A 213 -0.96 13.67 1.88
C ILE A 213 -0.13 12.57 2.56
N SER A 214 -0.51 11.30 2.40
CA SER A 214 0.22 10.19 3.00
C SER A 214 1.64 10.04 2.43
N ILE A 215 1.85 10.36 1.15
CA ILE A 215 3.16 10.40 0.52
C ILE A 215 4.00 11.54 1.10
N GLU A 216 3.42 12.68 1.45
CA GLU A 216 4.16 13.78 2.06
C GLU A 216 4.61 13.44 3.49
N ILE A 217 3.71 12.90 4.32
CA ILE A 217 3.94 12.75 5.76
C ILE A 217 4.46 11.38 6.19
N GLY A 218 4.28 10.34 5.36
CA GLY A 218 4.55 8.96 5.75
C GLY A 218 5.99 8.51 5.60
N ASN A 219 6.29 7.36 6.21
CA ASN A 219 7.53 6.60 5.99
C ASN A 219 7.64 6.06 4.54
N GLU A 220 8.77 5.42 4.23
CA GLU A 220 9.04 4.89 2.89
C GLU A 220 7.90 3.99 2.39
N LEU A 221 7.47 3.04 3.21
CA LEU A 221 6.41 2.10 2.89
C LEU A 221 5.08 2.81 2.57
N CYS A 222 4.68 3.78 3.39
CA CYS A 222 3.49 4.60 3.12
C CYS A 222 3.58 5.34 1.79
N LYS A 223 4.75 5.89 1.45
CA LYS A 223 4.99 6.57 0.17
C LYS A 223 4.85 5.60 -1.00
N VAL A 224 5.42 4.40 -0.91
CA VAL A 224 5.36 3.40 -1.99
C VAL A 224 3.92 2.94 -2.21
N ILE A 225 3.20 2.59 -1.15
CA ILE A 225 1.79 2.18 -1.25
C ILE A 225 0.93 3.32 -1.83
N GLY A 226 1.13 4.55 -1.35
CA GLY A 226 0.41 5.72 -1.86
C GLY A 226 0.65 5.94 -3.35
N MET A 227 1.90 5.82 -3.81
CA MET A 227 2.26 5.91 -5.23
C MET A 227 1.61 4.79 -6.05
N HIS A 228 1.56 3.56 -5.52
CA HIS A 228 0.91 2.43 -6.19
C HIS A 228 -0.59 2.65 -6.36
N ILE A 229 -1.29 3.17 -5.33
CA ILE A 229 -2.72 3.48 -5.42
C ILE A 229 -2.98 4.53 -6.50
N ILE A 230 -2.19 5.61 -6.52
CA ILE A 230 -2.34 6.67 -7.52
C ILE A 230 -2.09 6.11 -8.93
N GLU A 231 -1.05 5.27 -9.10
CA GLU A 231 -0.78 4.60 -10.37
C GLU A 231 -1.98 3.75 -10.84
N ALA A 232 -2.58 2.97 -9.92
CA ALA A 232 -3.73 2.13 -10.24
C ALA A 232 -4.97 2.96 -10.65
N ILE A 233 -5.20 4.10 -10.00
CA ILE A 233 -6.28 5.04 -10.38
C ILE A 233 -6.01 5.64 -11.76
N MET A 234 -4.76 6.04 -12.06
CA MET A 234 -4.38 6.66 -13.33
C MET A 234 -4.38 5.70 -14.52
N GLN A 235 -4.42 4.39 -14.30
CA GLN A 235 -4.51 3.39 -15.36
C GLN A 235 -5.94 3.16 -15.85
N ASP A 236 -6.94 3.65 -15.12
CA ASP A 236 -8.33 3.70 -15.57
C ASP A 236 -8.59 5.07 -16.22
N ASP A 237 -9.28 5.06 -17.37
CA ASP A 237 -9.56 6.28 -18.14
C ASP A 237 -10.34 7.33 -17.33
N SER A 238 -11.25 6.88 -16.46
CA SER A 238 -12.05 7.77 -15.61
C SER A 238 -11.20 8.41 -14.51
N GLY A 239 -10.30 7.63 -13.91
CA GLY A 239 -9.37 8.10 -12.89
C GLY A 239 -8.36 9.10 -13.46
N LEU A 240 -7.76 8.80 -14.61
CA LEU A 240 -6.84 9.73 -15.29
C LEU A 240 -7.54 11.03 -15.69
N SER A 241 -8.76 10.92 -16.24
CA SER A 241 -9.57 12.09 -16.62
C SER A 241 -9.95 12.96 -15.42
N HIS A 242 -10.24 12.34 -14.27
CA HIS A 242 -10.51 13.05 -13.03
C HIS A 242 -9.28 13.84 -12.56
N ILE A 243 -8.12 13.20 -12.50
CA ILE A 243 -6.86 13.85 -12.07
C ILE A 243 -6.47 14.99 -13.02
N CYS A 244 -6.62 14.78 -14.33
CA CYS A 244 -6.26 15.78 -15.34
C CYS A 244 -7.39 16.77 -15.67
N ASN A 245 -8.43 16.85 -14.83
CA ASN A 245 -9.57 17.71 -15.10
C ASN A 245 -9.16 19.19 -15.06
N SER A 246 -9.27 19.87 -16.20
CA SER A 246 -8.95 21.30 -16.33
C SER A 246 -9.73 22.24 -15.39
N MET A 247 -10.92 21.82 -14.93
CA MET A 247 -11.71 22.57 -13.95
C MET A 247 -11.15 22.46 -12.52
N CYS A 248 -10.27 21.48 -12.27
CA CYS A 248 -9.67 21.19 -10.97
C CYS A 248 -8.15 20.98 -11.11
N ASN A 249 -7.45 21.92 -11.76
CA ASN A 249 -6.01 21.75 -12.02
C ASN A 249 -5.16 21.62 -10.74
N HIS A 250 -5.67 22.12 -9.59
CA HIS A 250 -4.96 22.14 -8.32
C HIS A 250 -4.51 20.73 -7.90
N LEU A 251 -5.33 19.70 -8.13
CA LEU A 251 -5.00 18.32 -7.75
C LEU A 251 -3.76 17.83 -8.50
N LEU A 252 -3.71 18.06 -9.82
CA LEU A 252 -2.56 17.70 -10.65
C LEU A 252 -1.31 18.53 -10.29
N GLU A 253 -1.47 19.83 -10.04
CA GLU A 253 -0.37 20.70 -9.62
C GLU A 253 0.23 20.27 -8.29
N GLU A 254 -0.60 19.98 -7.28
CA GLU A 254 -0.15 19.52 -5.97
C GLU A 254 0.51 18.14 -6.07
N LEU A 255 -0.07 17.18 -6.81
CA LEU A 255 0.55 15.87 -7.04
C LEU A 255 1.94 15.99 -7.68
N THR A 256 2.05 16.78 -8.75
CA THR A 256 3.32 16.95 -9.45
C THR A 256 4.35 17.70 -8.62
N ALA A 257 3.92 18.63 -7.76
CA ALA A 257 4.80 19.28 -6.78
C ALA A 257 5.31 18.29 -5.72
N THR A 258 4.45 17.42 -5.18
CA THR A 258 4.84 16.35 -4.25
C THR A 258 5.87 15.42 -4.90
N TRP A 259 5.63 14.98 -6.14
CA TRP A 259 6.57 14.12 -6.86
C TRP A 259 7.89 14.81 -7.19
N TYR A 260 7.85 16.09 -7.55
CA TYR A 260 9.07 16.90 -7.76
C TYR A 260 9.92 16.95 -6.50
N SER A 261 9.30 17.18 -5.33
CA SER A 261 9.98 17.19 -4.04
C SER A 261 10.62 15.83 -3.73
N LEU A 262 9.89 14.73 -3.95
CA LEU A 262 10.42 13.37 -3.77
C LEU A 262 11.58 13.05 -4.70
N VAL A 263 11.48 13.38 -5.98
CA VAL A 263 12.58 13.18 -6.94
C VAL A 263 13.81 13.96 -6.49
N THR A 264 13.64 15.20 -6.04
CA THR A 264 14.75 16.01 -5.51
C THR A 264 15.37 15.36 -4.28
N PHE A 265 14.55 14.85 -3.34
CA PHE A 265 15.04 14.13 -2.18
C PHE A 265 15.84 12.87 -2.57
N LEU A 266 15.31 12.07 -3.51
CA LEU A 266 15.98 10.86 -4.00
C LEU A 266 17.32 11.13 -4.68
N THR A 267 17.60 12.35 -5.16
CA THR A 267 18.95 12.67 -5.66
C THR A 267 20.01 12.72 -4.57
N VAL A 268 19.59 13.08 -3.35
CA VAL A 268 20.46 13.19 -2.18
C VAL A 268 20.62 11.81 -1.52
N ASP A 269 19.55 11.03 -1.50
CA ASP A 269 19.52 9.68 -0.93
C ASP A 269 18.91 8.67 -1.93
N GLN A 270 19.74 8.20 -2.86
CA GLN A 270 19.33 7.30 -3.94
C GLN A 270 18.99 5.89 -3.45
N ASP A 271 19.58 5.47 -2.32
CA ASP A 271 19.31 4.17 -1.72
C ASP A 271 18.04 4.18 -0.85
N TYR A 272 17.44 5.36 -0.58
CA TYR A 272 16.20 5.45 0.19
C TYR A 272 15.09 4.58 -0.38
N SER A 273 14.73 4.77 -1.65
CA SER A 273 13.73 3.91 -2.31
C SER A 273 13.72 4.04 -3.84
N PRO A 274 14.41 3.14 -4.55
CA PRO A 274 14.30 3.07 -6.00
C PRO A 274 12.88 2.71 -6.49
N ARG A 275 12.06 2.03 -5.65
CA ARG A 275 10.63 1.77 -5.91
C ARG A 275 9.84 3.07 -6.10
N LEU A 276 10.12 4.10 -5.29
CA LEU A 276 9.47 5.41 -5.44
C LEU A 276 9.78 6.05 -6.79
N LEU A 277 11.05 6.04 -7.20
CA LEU A 277 11.44 6.60 -8.50
C LEU A 277 10.71 5.91 -9.65
N PHE A 278 10.63 4.57 -9.61
CA PHE A 278 9.89 3.78 -10.59
C PHE A 278 8.43 4.22 -10.71
N HIS A 279 7.70 4.28 -9.60
CA HIS A 279 6.29 4.67 -9.63
C HIS A 279 6.11 6.12 -10.08
N ILE A 280 6.98 7.05 -9.65
CA ILE A 280 6.92 8.45 -10.09
C ILE A 280 7.06 8.55 -11.61
N ILE A 281 8.04 7.85 -12.20
CA ILE A 281 8.24 7.86 -13.66
C ILE A 281 7.04 7.24 -14.37
N ARG A 282 6.47 6.15 -13.86
CA ARG A 282 5.26 5.53 -14.42
C ARG A 282 4.07 6.47 -14.38
N CYS A 283 3.84 7.16 -13.27
CA CYS A 283 2.77 8.16 -13.18
C CYS A 283 2.99 9.30 -14.18
N TYR A 284 4.22 9.80 -14.36
CA TYR A 284 4.51 10.79 -15.41
C TYR A 284 4.22 10.28 -16.83
N ILE A 285 4.51 9.01 -17.13
CA ILE A 285 4.16 8.39 -18.41
C ILE A 285 2.64 8.34 -18.59
N LEU A 286 1.89 7.88 -17.58
CA LEU A 286 0.43 7.81 -17.63
C LEU A 286 -0.21 9.20 -17.81
N LEU A 287 0.35 10.25 -17.21
CA LEU A 287 -0.11 11.63 -17.46
C LEU A 287 0.02 12.04 -18.92
N CYS A 288 0.99 11.48 -19.67
CA CYS A 288 1.19 11.83 -21.06
C CYS A 288 0.07 11.31 -21.98
N ASP A 289 -0.76 10.36 -21.52
CA ASP A 289 -1.94 9.88 -22.24
C ASP A 289 -3.11 10.88 -22.19
N ASN A 290 -2.98 11.95 -21.40
CA ASN A 290 -3.93 13.06 -21.33
C ASN A 290 -3.28 14.37 -21.82
N VAL A 291 -4.01 15.19 -22.60
CA VAL A 291 -3.48 16.46 -23.15
C VAL A 291 -3.07 17.45 -22.04
N GLY A 292 -3.87 17.57 -20.98
CA GLY A 292 -3.57 18.42 -19.83
C GLY A 292 -2.36 17.91 -19.05
N GLY A 293 -2.36 16.59 -18.75
CA GLY A 293 -1.24 15.92 -18.09
C GLY A 293 0.07 16.08 -18.86
N TYR A 294 0.08 15.76 -20.16
CA TYR A 294 1.24 15.91 -21.05
C TYR A 294 1.84 17.32 -20.99
N ASN A 295 1.01 18.37 -21.03
CA ASN A 295 1.49 19.75 -20.97
C ASN A 295 2.18 20.08 -19.64
N VAL A 296 1.63 19.59 -18.53
CA VAL A 296 2.26 19.72 -17.20
C VAL A 296 3.60 19.00 -17.20
N VAL A 297 3.64 17.70 -17.56
CA VAL A 297 4.89 16.92 -17.56
C VAL A 297 5.96 17.56 -18.43
N LYS A 298 5.60 18.02 -19.64
CA LYS A 298 6.54 18.69 -20.55
C LYS A 298 7.14 19.96 -19.92
N GLY A 299 6.31 20.75 -19.23
CA GLY A 299 6.69 22.01 -18.62
C GLY A 299 7.44 21.89 -17.29
N SER A 300 7.15 20.86 -16.48
CA SER A 300 7.61 20.76 -15.08
C SER A 300 8.35 19.47 -14.72
N LEU A 301 8.76 18.64 -15.71
CA LEU A 301 9.56 17.45 -15.43
C LEU A 301 10.82 17.80 -14.60
N PRO A 302 11.08 17.11 -13.47
CA PRO A 302 12.24 17.37 -12.63
C PRO A 302 13.58 17.23 -13.39
N GLU A 303 14.46 18.21 -13.26
CA GLU A 303 15.80 18.21 -13.90
C GLU A 303 16.64 16.96 -13.57
N PRO A 304 16.61 16.39 -12.35
CA PRO A 304 17.33 15.15 -12.03
C PRO A 304 17.00 13.94 -12.90
N ILE A 305 15.79 13.89 -13.48
CA ILE A 305 15.40 12.81 -14.40
C ILE A 305 16.09 12.97 -15.77
N ILE A 306 16.51 14.19 -16.12
CA ILE A 306 17.02 14.57 -17.44
C ILE A 306 18.56 14.62 -17.47
N ASN A 307 19.18 15.09 -16.38
CA ASN A 307 20.59 15.45 -16.34
C ASN A 307 21.55 14.30 -15.95
N GLY A 308 21.02 13.08 -15.78
CA GLY A 308 21.82 11.91 -15.39
C GLY A 308 22.05 11.74 -13.89
N SER A 309 21.38 12.51 -13.01
CA SER A 309 21.54 12.37 -11.56
C SER A 309 21.29 10.95 -11.03
N PHE A 310 20.45 10.16 -11.72
CA PHE A 310 20.13 8.78 -11.35
C PHE A 310 20.93 7.71 -12.11
N HIS A 311 22.14 8.03 -12.58
CA HIS A 311 22.99 7.08 -13.34
C HIS A 311 23.14 5.73 -12.63
N ASP A 312 23.48 5.73 -11.34
CA ASP A 312 23.74 4.51 -10.58
C ASP A 312 22.47 3.65 -10.39
N ILE A 313 21.33 4.28 -10.13
CA ILE A 313 20.03 3.58 -10.09
C ILE A 313 19.69 2.98 -11.46
N ARG A 314 19.96 3.69 -12.56
CA ARG A 314 19.69 3.21 -13.92
C ARG A 314 20.49 1.94 -14.24
N GLU A 315 21.79 1.94 -13.92
CA GLU A 315 22.64 0.76 -14.12
C GLU A 315 22.17 -0.44 -13.26
N ARG A 316 21.78 -0.18 -12.01
CA ARG A 316 21.34 -1.22 -11.08
C ARG A 316 19.95 -1.76 -11.41
N PHE A 317 19.06 -0.94 -11.97
CA PHE A 317 17.66 -1.27 -12.26
C PHE A 317 17.28 -0.93 -13.72
N PRO A 318 17.51 -1.85 -14.67
CA PRO A 318 17.26 -1.61 -16.10
C PRO A 318 15.81 -1.25 -16.44
N LEU A 319 14.83 -1.69 -15.63
CA LEU A 319 13.43 -1.30 -15.80
C LEU A 319 13.23 0.21 -15.58
N ILE A 320 13.89 0.80 -14.57
CA ILE A 320 13.82 2.25 -14.32
C ILE A 320 14.46 3.00 -15.49
N GLU A 321 15.60 2.52 -15.99
CA GLU A 321 16.21 3.10 -17.20
C GLU A 321 15.26 3.09 -18.40
N SER A 322 14.63 1.95 -18.70
CA SER A 322 13.70 1.84 -19.82
C SER A 322 12.53 2.82 -19.71
N LEU A 323 12.02 3.04 -18.50
CA LEU A 323 10.93 3.98 -18.24
C LEU A 323 11.39 5.44 -18.37
N ILE A 324 12.58 5.80 -17.88
CA ILE A 324 13.14 7.14 -18.06
C ILE A 324 13.29 7.42 -19.56
N GLN A 325 13.86 6.48 -20.33
CA GLN A 325 14.02 6.63 -21.77
C GLN A 325 12.67 6.80 -22.48
N GLN A 326 11.67 5.98 -22.15
CA GLN A 326 10.31 6.11 -22.69
C GLN A 326 9.71 7.50 -22.38
N LEU A 327 9.82 7.95 -21.14
CA LEU A 327 9.29 9.24 -20.71
C LEU A 327 9.97 10.39 -21.48
N LEU A 328 11.29 10.40 -21.55
CA LEU A 328 12.07 11.43 -22.24
C LEU A 328 11.73 11.49 -23.74
N LEU A 329 11.61 10.32 -24.40
CA LEU A 329 11.16 10.23 -25.79
C LEU A 329 9.75 10.80 -25.98
N THR A 330 8.83 10.49 -25.05
CA THR A 330 7.43 10.95 -25.10
C THR A 330 7.33 12.47 -25.02
N VAL A 331 8.12 13.10 -24.14
CA VAL A 331 8.12 14.58 -23.98
C VAL A 331 9.07 15.30 -24.94
N GLY A 332 9.80 14.58 -25.80
CA GLY A 332 10.75 15.14 -26.76
C GLY A 332 11.99 15.74 -26.10
N LYS A 333 12.41 15.22 -24.93
CA LYS A 333 13.65 15.60 -24.25
C LYS A 333 14.75 14.58 -24.58
N ILE A 334 15.97 15.06 -24.84
CA ILE A 334 17.14 14.20 -25.06
C ILE A 334 17.82 13.98 -23.71
N ASP A 335 18.13 12.72 -23.39
CA ASP A 335 18.93 12.35 -22.23
C ASP A 335 20.31 13.03 -22.31
N ARG A 336 20.60 13.96 -21.38
CA ARG A 336 21.85 14.73 -21.38
C ARG A 336 23.03 13.94 -20.80
N SER A 337 22.79 12.73 -20.30
CA SER A 337 23.85 11.84 -19.79
C SER A 337 24.59 11.08 -20.89
N ILE A 338 24.03 11.01 -22.11
CA ILE A 338 24.66 10.37 -23.26
C ILE A 338 25.45 11.44 -24.03
N PRO A 339 26.80 11.35 -24.13
CA PRO A 339 27.55 12.29 -24.95
C PRO A 339 27.09 12.17 -26.40
N ALA A 340 26.82 13.32 -27.03
CA ALA A 340 26.52 13.37 -28.46
C ALA A 340 27.63 12.60 -29.22
N SER A 341 27.24 11.57 -29.96
CA SER A 341 28.16 10.84 -30.82
C SER A 341 28.88 11.84 -31.74
N PRO A 342 30.22 11.92 -31.73
CA PRO A 342 30.91 12.77 -32.67
C PRO A 342 30.65 12.24 -34.08
N HIS A 343 30.00 13.08 -34.90
CA HIS A 343 29.78 12.84 -36.33
C HIS A 343 31.10 12.78 -37.10
#